data_AF-A0A6M1YSI8-F1
#
_entry.id   AF-A0A6M1YSI8-F1
#
_cell.length_a   1.000
_cell.length_b   1.000
_cell.length_c   1.000
_cell.angle_alpha   90.00
_cell.angle_beta   90.00
_cell.angle_gamma   90.00
#
_symmetry.space_group_name_H-M   'P 1'
#
loop_
_entity.id
_entity.type
_entity.pdbx_description
1 polymer ?
#
loop_
_entity_poly.entity_id
_entity_poly.type
_entity_poly.pdbx_seq_one_letter_code
_entity_poly.pdbx_strand_id
1 'polypeptide(L)'
;ADKVPEDFIRKQTLVNSERFISEKLKVFEEKILSSEGKIKALENDLFLDLREKVLKFSSDLEKISKSLANLDVLISFTKTAKAKNFIMPEITSSNVLDIKDGRHPIIEDALATGEFIANDTFLDNDNNQLYLITGPNMAGKSTYIRQVAILVIMAQIGSFIPAKEAKIGIVDRVFSRIGASDDLARGQSTFMVEMTETANILNNTTNKSLIILDEIGRGTSTYDGISIAWAVIEYLINTKDKKAKTLFATHYFELTELESILKGVTNYNIAIKETDTEIVFLRKIIKGFADKSYGIHVAKLANMPDVVIEKAKKILHNLEKNEANETPAKIKKTKSRDQFMLFDIKDKLNQKIENIIKEIKEIDTDRLTPIEALQKIYSLKKKIDSQN
;
A
#
# COMPACT_ATOMS: atom_id res chain seq x y z
N ALA A 1 -44.89 -8.76 75.62
CA ALA A 1 -44.16 -9.90 76.17
C ALA A 1 -45.09 -10.86 76.92
N ASP A 2 -45.90 -10.36 77.87
CA ASP A 2 -46.72 -11.17 78.82
C ASP A 2 -47.85 -12.04 78.25
N LYS A 3 -48.04 -12.09 76.92
CA LYS A 3 -49.02 -12.97 76.24
C LYS A 3 -48.38 -14.10 75.44
N VAL A 4 -47.05 -14.16 75.40
CA VAL A 4 -46.30 -15.19 74.67
C VAL A 4 -46.09 -16.38 75.63
N PRO A 5 -46.42 -17.62 75.22
CA PRO A 5 -46.19 -18.80 76.04
C PRO A 5 -44.73 -18.93 76.53
N GLU A 6 -44.53 -19.44 77.76
CA GLU A 6 -43.20 -19.52 78.38
C GLU A 6 -42.19 -20.40 77.61
N ASP A 7 -42.68 -21.33 76.77
CA ASP A 7 -41.88 -22.23 75.94
C ASP A 7 -41.33 -21.57 74.65
N PHE A 8 -41.60 -20.28 74.42
CA PHE A 8 -41.12 -19.53 73.27
C PHE A 8 -39.91 -18.65 73.62
N ILE A 9 -38.79 -18.92 72.95
CA ILE A 9 -37.52 -18.23 73.15
C ILE A 9 -37.44 -17.03 72.21
N ARG A 10 -37.13 -15.84 72.73
CA ARG A 10 -37.00 -14.62 71.90
C ARG A 10 -35.76 -14.71 71.01
N LYS A 11 -35.93 -14.65 69.68
CA LYS A 11 -34.87 -14.80 68.66
C LYS A 11 -34.35 -13.46 68.13
N GLN A 12 -35.21 -12.47 67.93
CA GLN A 12 -34.84 -11.17 67.38
C GLN A 12 -35.85 -10.09 67.77
N THR A 13 -35.38 -8.91 68.20
CA THR A 13 -36.24 -7.73 68.43
C THR A 13 -36.06 -6.74 67.28
N LEU A 14 -37.17 -6.34 66.66
CA LEU A 14 -37.27 -5.33 65.62
C LEU A 14 -37.96 -4.08 66.19
N VAL A 15 -37.84 -2.93 65.50
CA VAL A 15 -38.32 -1.62 65.97
C VAL A 15 -39.79 -1.63 66.42
N ASN A 16 -40.65 -2.43 65.78
CA ASN A 16 -42.09 -2.53 66.08
C ASN A 16 -42.58 -3.96 66.39
N SER A 17 -41.68 -4.96 66.51
CA SER A 17 -42.10 -6.35 66.74
C SER A 17 -41.01 -7.21 67.34
N GLU A 18 -41.39 -8.29 68.01
CA GLU A 18 -40.46 -9.29 68.54
C GLU A 18 -40.72 -10.64 67.86
N ARG A 19 -39.66 -11.31 67.41
CA ARG A 19 -39.70 -12.65 66.83
C ARG A 19 -39.30 -13.67 67.89
N PHE A 20 -40.13 -14.69 68.05
CA PHE A 20 -39.90 -15.79 68.98
C PHE A 20 -39.80 -17.11 68.21
N ILE A 21 -39.11 -18.09 68.79
CA ILE A 21 -38.98 -19.44 68.26
C ILE A 21 -39.30 -20.45 69.37
N SER A 22 -40.12 -21.45 69.08
CA SER A 22 -40.31 -22.58 69.98
C SER A 22 -39.20 -23.60 69.81
N GLU A 23 -38.94 -24.40 70.83
CA GLU A 23 -37.94 -25.47 70.77
C GLU A 23 -38.22 -26.45 69.61
N LYS A 24 -39.50 -26.80 69.40
CA LYS A 24 -39.94 -27.64 68.25
C LYS A 24 -39.61 -27.00 66.90
N LEU A 25 -39.82 -25.69 66.76
CA LEU A 25 -39.52 -24.98 65.50
C LEU A 25 -38.01 -24.85 65.28
N LYS A 26 -37.22 -24.69 66.34
CA LYS A 26 -35.75 -24.67 66.26
C LYS A 26 -35.18 -26.00 65.76
N VAL A 27 -35.68 -27.13 66.28
CA VAL A 27 -35.29 -28.48 65.78
C VAL A 27 -35.64 -28.66 64.31
N PHE A 28 -36.80 -28.13 63.86
CA PHE A 28 -37.19 -28.20 62.45
C PHE A 28 -36.34 -27.28 61.56
N GLU A 29 -36.02 -26.06 62.01
CA GLU A 29 -35.12 -25.13 61.33
C GLU A 29 -33.72 -25.75 61.14
N GLU A 30 -33.14 -26.35 62.19
CA GLU A 30 -31.86 -27.06 62.11
C GLU A 30 -31.90 -28.22 61.12
N LYS A 31 -33.00 -28.99 61.10
CA LYS A 31 -33.20 -30.08 60.13
C LYS A 31 -33.31 -29.56 58.69
N ILE A 32 -34.01 -28.44 58.46
CA ILE A 32 -34.11 -27.81 57.14
C ILE A 32 -32.72 -27.36 56.69
N LEU A 33 -32.02 -26.56 57.50
CA LEU A 33 -30.71 -26.03 57.15
C LEU A 33 -29.68 -27.15 56.89
N SER A 34 -29.71 -28.22 57.68
CA SER A 34 -28.88 -29.40 57.45
C SER A 34 -29.21 -30.10 56.13
N SER A 35 -30.50 -30.21 55.80
CA SER A 35 -30.96 -30.85 54.56
C SER A 35 -30.60 -30.00 53.34
N GLU A 36 -30.76 -28.68 53.41
CA GLU A 36 -30.32 -27.74 52.36
C GLU A 36 -28.82 -27.81 52.12
N GLY A 37 -28.03 -27.90 53.19
CA GLY A 37 -26.58 -28.12 53.09
C GLY A 37 -26.24 -29.42 52.38
N LYS A 38 -26.93 -30.53 52.71
CA LYS A 38 -26.75 -31.83 52.05
C LYS A 38 -27.15 -31.80 50.58
N ILE A 39 -28.25 -31.11 50.23
CA ILE A 39 -28.70 -30.96 48.85
C ILE A 39 -27.63 -30.23 48.02
N LYS A 40 -27.13 -29.10 48.51
CA LYS A 40 -26.08 -28.33 47.82
C LYS A 40 -24.78 -29.13 47.66
N ALA A 41 -24.39 -29.88 48.68
CA ALA A 41 -23.21 -30.74 48.60
C ALA A 41 -23.39 -31.82 47.52
N LEU A 42 -24.53 -32.52 47.53
CA LEU A 42 -24.84 -33.54 46.52
C LEU A 42 -24.93 -32.96 45.10
N GLU A 43 -25.52 -31.77 44.95
CA GLU A 43 -25.59 -31.08 43.66
C GLU A 43 -24.20 -30.74 43.13
N ASN A 44 -23.32 -30.22 43.98
CA ASN A 44 -21.94 -29.93 43.59
C ASN A 44 -21.18 -31.21 43.22
N ASP A 45 -21.35 -32.30 43.96
CA ASP A 45 -20.72 -33.58 43.65
C ASP A 45 -21.20 -34.13 42.29
N LEU A 46 -22.51 -34.05 42.02
CA LEU A 46 -23.09 -34.44 40.73
C LEU A 46 -22.61 -33.55 39.58
N PHE A 47 -22.46 -32.25 39.81
CA PHE A 47 -21.93 -31.31 38.82
C PHE A 47 -20.46 -31.59 38.49
N LEU A 48 -19.63 -31.87 39.51
CA LEU A 48 -18.24 -32.25 39.32
C LEU A 48 -18.12 -33.56 38.54
N ASP A 49 -18.92 -34.58 38.87
CA ASP A 49 -18.97 -35.84 38.12
C ASP A 49 -19.41 -35.63 36.66
N LEU A 50 -20.40 -34.77 36.41
CA LEU A 50 -20.78 -34.38 35.05
C LEU A 50 -19.63 -33.73 34.30
N ARG A 51 -18.90 -32.80 34.94
CA ARG A 51 -17.74 -32.13 34.33
C ARG A 51 -16.67 -33.15 33.94
N GLU A 52 -16.34 -34.08 34.82
CA GLU A 52 -15.36 -35.14 34.52
C GLU A 52 -15.83 -36.06 33.38
N LYS A 53 -17.14 -36.35 33.30
CA LYS A 53 -17.71 -37.09 32.15
C LYS A 53 -17.59 -36.32 30.85
N VAL A 54 -17.87 -35.02 30.83
CA VAL A 54 -17.76 -34.16 29.64
C VAL A 54 -16.30 -34.01 29.21
N LEU A 55 -15.36 -33.87 30.15
CA LEU A 55 -13.93 -33.72 29.87
C LEU A 55 -13.35 -34.90 29.09
N LYS A 56 -13.88 -36.12 29.27
CA LYS A 56 -13.51 -37.30 28.47
C LYS A 56 -13.76 -37.11 26.98
N PHE A 57 -14.72 -36.25 26.61
CA PHE A 57 -15.07 -35.93 25.23
C PHE A 57 -14.48 -34.60 24.73
N SER A 58 -13.59 -33.96 25.52
CA SER A 58 -13.01 -32.65 25.18
C SER A 58 -12.37 -32.62 23.78
N SER A 59 -11.62 -33.65 23.41
CA SER A 59 -11.00 -33.76 22.09
C SER A 59 -12.03 -33.84 20.96
N ASP A 60 -13.13 -34.57 21.16
CA ASP A 60 -14.17 -34.70 20.13
C ASP A 60 -15.00 -33.42 20.01
N LEU A 61 -15.29 -32.75 21.13
CA LEU A 61 -15.92 -31.42 21.14
C LEU A 61 -15.06 -30.39 20.40
N GLU A 62 -13.74 -30.42 20.58
CA GLU A 62 -12.81 -29.55 19.85
C GLU A 62 -12.84 -29.82 18.33
N LYS A 63 -12.83 -31.11 17.92
CA LYS A 63 -12.95 -31.49 16.51
C LYS A 63 -14.28 -31.02 15.89
N ILE A 64 -15.38 -31.20 16.62
CA ILE A 64 -16.72 -30.74 16.19
C ILE A 64 -16.71 -29.22 16.04
N SER A 65 -16.18 -28.50 17.03
CA SER A 65 -16.08 -27.03 17.01
C SER A 65 -15.29 -26.54 15.79
N LYS A 66 -14.11 -27.11 15.50
CA LYS A 66 -13.32 -26.78 14.30
C LYS A 66 -14.05 -27.09 13.00
N SER A 67 -14.78 -28.21 12.95
CA SER A 67 -15.56 -28.60 11.77
C SER A 67 -16.73 -27.64 11.51
N LEU A 68 -17.44 -27.24 12.56
CA LEU A 68 -18.51 -26.25 12.48
C LEU A 68 -17.98 -24.87 12.08
N ALA A 69 -16.83 -24.46 12.62
CA ALA A 69 -16.19 -23.21 12.24
C ALA A 69 -15.81 -23.18 10.74
N ASN A 70 -15.23 -24.27 10.22
CA ASN A 70 -14.94 -24.40 8.79
C ASN A 70 -16.21 -24.32 7.93
N LEU A 71 -17.28 -25.01 8.35
CA LEU A 71 -18.57 -24.97 7.67
C LEU A 71 -19.14 -23.54 7.64
N ASP A 72 -19.11 -22.84 8.77
CA ASP A 72 -19.64 -21.47 8.90
C ASP A 72 -18.90 -20.48 7.98
N VAL A 73 -17.56 -20.57 7.92
CA VAL A 73 -16.73 -19.77 7.01
C VAL A 73 -17.09 -20.04 5.55
N LEU A 74 -17.20 -21.31 5.14
CA LEU A 74 -17.54 -21.68 3.76
C LEU A 74 -18.95 -21.22 3.37
N ILE A 75 -19.91 -21.32 4.30
CA ILE A 75 -21.28 -20.80 4.11
C ILE A 75 -21.25 -19.27 3.95
N SER A 76 -20.46 -18.57 4.77
CA SER A 76 -20.30 -17.11 4.71
C SER A 76 -19.75 -16.64 3.36
N PHE A 77 -18.68 -17.29 2.86
CA PHE A 77 -18.14 -17.01 1.53
C PHE A 77 -19.16 -17.25 0.42
N THR A 78 -19.87 -18.38 0.47
CA THR A 78 -20.89 -18.73 -0.54
C THR A 78 -22.05 -17.75 -0.55
N LYS A 79 -22.55 -17.35 0.62
CA LYS A 79 -23.63 -16.35 0.74
C LYS A 79 -23.20 -15.01 0.15
N THR A 80 -22.00 -14.55 0.48
CA THR A 80 -21.44 -13.30 -0.05
C THR A 80 -21.26 -13.36 -1.55
N ALA A 81 -20.71 -14.45 -2.06
CA ALA A 81 -20.48 -14.64 -3.49
C ALA A 81 -21.77 -14.61 -4.30
N LYS A 82 -22.81 -15.31 -3.81
CA LYS A 82 -24.12 -15.33 -4.46
C LYS A 82 -24.83 -13.99 -4.41
N ALA A 83 -24.76 -13.28 -3.28
CA ALA A 83 -25.41 -11.98 -3.13
C ALA A 83 -24.76 -10.90 -4.02
N LYS A 84 -23.43 -10.95 -4.19
CA LYS A 84 -22.66 -9.91 -4.88
C LYS A 84 -22.15 -10.31 -6.27
N ASN A 85 -22.56 -11.47 -6.78
CA ASN A 85 -22.10 -12.03 -8.06
C ASN A 85 -20.56 -12.09 -8.16
N PHE A 86 -19.92 -12.66 -7.14
CA PHE A 86 -18.48 -12.92 -7.18
C PHE A 86 -18.21 -14.22 -7.94
N ILE A 87 -17.05 -14.29 -8.60
CA ILE A 87 -16.63 -15.43 -9.41
C ILE A 87 -15.60 -16.27 -8.68
N MET A 88 -15.54 -17.56 -9.00
CA MET A 88 -14.50 -18.46 -8.51
C MET A 88 -13.24 -18.21 -9.34
N PRO A 89 -12.13 -17.74 -8.74
CA PRO A 89 -10.88 -17.54 -9.48
C PRO A 89 -10.21 -18.88 -9.80
N GLU A 90 -9.52 -18.96 -10.95
CA GLU A 90 -8.63 -20.07 -11.27
C GLU A 90 -7.29 -19.86 -10.55
N ILE A 91 -7.01 -20.67 -9.53
CA ILE A 91 -5.72 -20.65 -8.83
C ILE A 91 -4.71 -21.51 -9.59
N THR A 92 -3.54 -20.97 -9.91
CA THR A 92 -2.49 -21.69 -10.65
C THR A 92 -1.13 -21.62 -9.97
N SER A 93 -0.24 -22.54 -10.32
CA SER A 93 1.18 -22.49 -9.91
C SER A 93 2.03 -21.58 -10.81
N SER A 94 1.43 -20.94 -11.82
CA SER A 94 2.10 -20.00 -12.70
C SER A 94 2.40 -18.68 -11.98
N ASN A 95 3.20 -17.82 -12.61
CA ASN A 95 3.46 -16.47 -12.11
C ASN A 95 2.47 -15.44 -12.66
N VAL A 96 1.45 -15.84 -13.40
CA VAL A 96 0.50 -14.94 -14.07
C VAL A 96 -0.54 -14.44 -13.08
N LEU A 97 -0.84 -13.15 -13.13
CA LEU A 97 -1.97 -12.51 -12.49
C LEU A 97 -2.83 -11.86 -13.57
N ASP A 98 -3.93 -12.51 -13.94
CA ASP A 98 -4.89 -11.99 -14.91
C ASP A 98 -6.26 -11.83 -14.24
N ILE A 99 -6.75 -10.60 -14.16
CA ILE A 99 -8.05 -10.25 -13.58
C ILE A 99 -8.79 -9.41 -14.60
N LYS A 100 -9.98 -9.85 -15.03
CA LYS A 100 -10.87 -9.10 -15.93
C LYS A 100 -12.00 -8.45 -15.14
N ASP A 101 -12.23 -7.17 -15.39
CA ASP A 101 -13.23 -6.35 -14.69
C ASP A 101 -13.20 -6.55 -13.16
N GLY A 102 -12.01 -6.50 -12.57
CA GLY A 102 -11.84 -6.54 -11.13
C GLY A 102 -12.46 -5.30 -10.48
N ARG A 103 -13.07 -5.49 -9.31
CA ARG A 103 -13.71 -4.42 -8.51
C ARG A 103 -13.24 -4.46 -7.07
N HIS A 104 -13.24 -3.31 -6.38
CA HIS A 104 -12.80 -3.25 -4.99
C HIS A 104 -13.97 -3.63 -4.06
N PRO A 105 -13.91 -4.75 -3.33
CA PRO A 105 -15.08 -5.33 -2.63
C PRO A 105 -15.73 -4.40 -1.59
N ILE A 106 -14.93 -3.56 -0.92
CA ILE A 106 -15.42 -2.61 0.09
C ILE A 106 -15.98 -1.32 -0.55
N ILE A 107 -15.27 -0.74 -1.52
CA ILE A 107 -15.68 0.52 -2.14
C ILE A 107 -16.90 0.30 -3.05
N GLU A 108 -16.97 -0.84 -3.74
CA GLU A 108 -18.14 -1.23 -4.52
C GLU A 108 -19.41 -1.28 -3.66
N ASP A 109 -19.31 -1.81 -2.43
CA ASP A 109 -20.45 -1.92 -1.51
C ASP A 109 -20.90 -0.57 -0.93
N ALA A 110 -20.00 0.41 -0.88
CA ALA A 110 -20.27 1.75 -0.39
C ALA A 110 -20.89 2.67 -1.46
N LEU A 111 -20.80 2.30 -2.74
CA LEU A 111 -21.34 3.06 -3.87
C LEU A 111 -22.68 2.49 -4.33
N ALA A 112 -23.46 3.27 -5.08
CA ALA A 112 -24.68 2.73 -5.66
C ALA A 112 -24.36 1.69 -6.74
N THR A 113 -25.28 0.74 -6.96
CA THR A 113 -25.09 -0.34 -7.94
C THR A 113 -24.77 0.21 -9.32
N GLY A 114 -23.65 -0.21 -9.89
CA GLY A 114 -23.20 0.21 -11.23
C GLY A 114 -22.31 1.46 -11.27
N GLU A 115 -22.07 2.13 -10.14
CA GLU A 115 -21.20 3.31 -10.10
C GLU A 115 -19.70 2.98 -10.02
N PHE A 116 -19.33 1.79 -9.54
CA PHE A 116 -17.94 1.38 -9.46
C PHE A 116 -17.42 0.99 -10.85
N ILE A 117 -16.31 1.61 -11.28
CA ILE A 117 -15.67 1.32 -12.56
C ILE A 117 -14.68 0.18 -12.41
N ALA A 118 -15.00 -0.96 -13.04
CA ALA A 118 -14.16 -2.15 -13.03
C ALA A 118 -12.90 -1.99 -13.90
N ASN A 119 -11.81 -2.64 -13.50
CA ASN A 119 -10.51 -2.53 -14.14
C ASN A 119 -9.84 -3.89 -14.37
N ASP A 120 -9.17 -4.02 -15.50
CA ASP A 120 -8.39 -5.21 -15.84
C ASP A 120 -6.99 -5.11 -15.22
N THR A 121 -6.38 -6.26 -14.94
CA THR A 121 -4.99 -6.37 -14.48
C THR A 121 -4.33 -7.57 -15.15
N PHE A 122 -3.17 -7.38 -15.77
CA PHE A 122 -2.39 -8.47 -16.34
C PHE A 122 -0.90 -8.34 -15.99
N LEU A 123 -0.44 -9.04 -14.97
CA LEU A 123 0.98 -9.06 -14.59
C LEU A 123 1.56 -10.46 -14.82
N ASP A 124 2.78 -10.50 -15.35
CA ASP A 124 3.59 -11.71 -15.49
C ASP A 124 5.04 -11.38 -15.06
N ASN A 125 5.94 -12.35 -15.01
CA ASN A 125 7.34 -12.09 -14.66
C ASN A 125 8.24 -11.83 -15.88
N ASP A 126 7.64 -11.66 -17.08
CA ASP A 126 8.34 -11.62 -18.36
C ASP A 126 8.24 -10.24 -19.01
N ASN A 127 7.08 -9.90 -19.57
CA ASN A 127 6.87 -8.68 -20.36
C ASN A 127 6.06 -7.62 -19.62
N ASN A 128 5.31 -8.01 -18.58
CA ASN A 128 4.36 -7.16 -17.85
C ASN A 128 4.61 -7.26 -16.34
N GLN A 129 5.88 -7.21 -15.92
CA GLN A 129 6.26 -7.36 -14.52
C GLN A 129 5.87 -6.16 -13.67
N LEU A 130 6.03 -4.95 -14.20
CA LEU A 130 5.77 -3.72 -13.47
C LEU A 130 4.82 -2.83 -14.25
N TYR A 131 3.69 -2.50 -13.63
CA TYR A 131 2.84 -1.42 -14.13
C TYR A 131 3.25 -0.12 -13.46
N LEU A 132 3.67 0.84 -14.28
CA LEU A 132 3.91 2.21 -13.84
C LEU A 132 2.65 3.03 -14.10
N ILE A 133 1.93 3.36 -13.03
CA ILE A 133 0.60 3.97 -13.08
C ILE A 133 0.71 5.45 -12.76
N THR A 134 0.46 6.27 -13.76
CA THR A 134 0.50 7.73 -13.66
C THR A 134 -0.90 8.34 -13.65
N GLY A 135 -0.99 9.58 -13.17
CA GLY A 135 -2.23 10.36 -13.17
C GLY A 135 -2.35 11.25 -11.93
N PRO A 136 -3.33 12.17 -11.91
CA PRO A 136 -3.50 13.08 -10.79
C PRO A 136 -3.91 12.35 -9.51
N ASN A 137 -3.68 13.01 -8.38
CA ASN A 137 -4.11 12.51 -7.08
C ASN A 137 -5.64 12.55 -6.99
N MET A 138 -6.24 11.58 -6.29
CA MET A 138 -7.69 11.30 -6.24
C MET A 138 -8.33 10.67 -7.49
N ALA A 139 -7.59 10.40 -8.56
CA ALA A 139 -8.17 9.82 -9.78
C ALA A 139 -8.44 8.29 -9.69
N GLY A 140 -8.03 7.64 -8.59
CA GLY A 140 -8.31 6.21 -8.34
C GLY A 140 -7.10 5.27 -8.38
N LYS A 141 -5.86 5.79 -8.51
CA LYS A 141 -4.62 4.98 -8.55
C LYS A 141 -4.51 4.05 -7.33
N SER A 142 -4.57 4.63 -6.13
CA SER A 142 -4.46 3.90 -4.87
C SER A 142 -5.60 2.89 -4.67
N THR A 143 -6.81 3.21 -5.16
CA THR A 143 -7.94 2.29 -5.16
C THR A 143 -7.68 1.06 -6.03
N TYR A 144 -7.17 1.27 -7.24
CA TYR A 144 -6.86 0.19 -8.17
C TYR A 144 -5.76 -0.74 -7.64
N ILE A 145 -4.64 -0.20 -7.16
CA ILE A 145 -3.54 -1.04 -6.67
C ILE A 145 -3.92 -1.82 -5.40
N ARG A 146 -4.70 -1.22 -4.49
CA ARG A 146 -5.24 -1.90 -3.30
C ARG A 146 -6.24 -2.98 -3.69
N GLN A 147 -7.10 -2.71 -4.67
CA GLN A 147 -8.04 -3.69 -5.19
C GLN A 147 -7.30 -4.96 -5.61
N VAL A 148 -6.26 -4.85 -6.45
CA VAL A 148 -5.52 -6.02 -6.93
C VAL A 148 -4.97 -6.86 -5.77
N ALA A 149 -4.36 -6.21 -4.78
CA ALA A 149 -3.84 -6.90 -3.60
C ALA A 149 -4.95 -7.63 -2.80
N ILE A 150 -6.09 -6.98 -2.59
CA ILE A 150 -7.23 -7.57 -1.88
C ILE A 150 -7.79 -8.77 -2.64
N LEU A 151 -7.91 -8.68 -3.97
CA LEU A 151 -8.42 -9.79 -4.80
C LEU A 151 -7.51 -11.03 -4.72
N VAL A 152 -6.19 -10.83 -4.73
CA VAL A 152 -5.22 -11.92 -4.55
C VAL A 152 -5.36 -12.57 -3.17
N ILE A 153 -5.48 -11.76 -2.11
CA ILE A 153 -5.66 -12.26 -0.74
C ILE A 153 -6.97 -13.05 -0.61
N MET A 154 -8.09 -12.51 -1.11
CA MET A 154 -9.39 -13.19 -1.08
C MET A 154 -9.33 -14.53 -1.81
N ALA A 155 -8.71 -14.57 -3.00
CA ALA A 155 -8.55 -15.78 -3.79
C ALA A 155 -7.73 -16.85 -3.04
N GLN A 156 -6.61 -16.47 -2.41
CA GLN A 156 -5.76 -17.40 -1.65
C GLN A 156 -6.32 -17.83 -0.30
N ILE A 157 -7.27 -17.09 0.28
CA ILE A 157 -8.06 -17.53 1.44
C ILE A 157 -9.11 -18.59 1.02
N GLY A 158 -9.36 -18.75 -0.28
CA GLY A 158 -10.35 -19.70 -0.82
C GLY A 158 -11.74 -19.09 -1.01
N SER A 159 -11.85 -17.76 -1.07
CA SER A 159 -13.10 -17.06 -1.36
C SER A 159 -13.26 -16.79 -2.87
N PHE A 160 -14.51 -16.60 -3.27
CA PHE A 160 -14.85 -15.98 -4.56
C PHE A 160 -14.48 -14.49 -4.52
N ILE A 161 -14.24 -13.89 -5.69
CA ILE A 161 -13.78 -12.50 -5.81
C ILE A 161 -14.67 -11.66 -6.75
N PRO A 162 -14.78 -10.33 -6.54
CA PRO A 162 -15.51 -9.43 -7.44
C PRO A 162 -14.73 -9.15 -8.72
N ALA A 163 -14.85 -10.05 -9.69
CA ALA A 163 -14.31 -9.91 -11.03
C ALA A 163 -15.31 -10.50 -12.04
N LYS A 164 -15.05 -10.31 -13.34
CA LYS A 164 -15.74 -11.08 -14.38
C LYS A 164 -15.08 -12.44 -14.56
N GLU A 165 -13.75 -12.46 -14.65
CA GLU A 165 -12.91 -13.65 -14.79
C GLU A 165 -11.58 -13.39 -14.09
N ALA A 166 -10.95 -14.43 -13.54
CA ALA A 166 -9.63 -14.27 -12.94
C ALA A 166 -8.81 -15.57 -12.93
N LYS A 167 -7.52 -15.44 -13.25
CA LYS A 167 -6.49 -16.46 -13.13
C LYS A 167 -5.35 -15.91 -12.27
N ILE A 168 -5.15 -16.50 -11.10
CA ILE A 168 -4.26 -15.99 -10.06
C ILE A 168 -3.19 -17.04 -9.76
N GLY A 169 -1.97 -16.74 -10.14
CA GLY A 169 -0.76 -17.45 -9.71
C GLY A 169 -0.55 -17.28 -8.21
N ILE A 170 -0.19 -18.35 -7.50
CA ILE A 170 0.06 -18.30 -6.04
C ILE A 170 1.20 -17.32 -5.74
N VAL A 171 0.88 -16.33 -4.91
CA VAL A 171 1.77 -15.32 -4.35
C VAL A 171 2.21 -15.75 -2.95
N ASP A 172 3.52 -15.65 -2.68
CA ASP A 172 4.09 -15.98 -1.37
C ASP A 172 3.91 -14.84 -0.35
N ARG A 173 4.04 -13.60 -0.79
CA ARG A 173 3.93 -12.38 0.02
C ARG A 173 3.34 -11.23 -0.79
N VAL A 174 2.47 -10.47 -0.14
CA VAL A 174 2.00 -9.17 -0.63
C VAL A 174 2.73 -8.09 0.16
N PHE A 175 3.57 -7.33 -0.53
CA PHE A 175 4.26 -6.16 0.02
C PHE A 175 3.50 -4.91 -0.36
N SER A 176 3.35 -3.98 0.58
CA SER A 176 2.73 -2.69 0.31
C SER A 176 3.50 -1.56 0.96
N ARG A 177 3.85 -0.56 0.15
CA ARG A 177 4.17 0.79 0.61
C ARG A 177 3.04 1.69 0.15
N ILE A 178 2.07 1.91 1.02
CA ILE A 178 0.96 2.82 0.80
C ILE A 178 1.06 3.85 1.90
N GLY A 179 1.19 5.13 1.53
CA GLY A 179 1.51 6.21 2.46
C GLY A 179 0.78 6.11 3.81
N ALA A 180 1.55 6.17 4.89
CA ALA A 180 1.04 6.19 6.25
C ALA A 180 0.56 7.60 6.62
N SER A 181 -0.52 7.70 7.39
CA SER A 181 -0.74 8.85 8.27
C SER A 181 0.34 8.87 9.34
N ASP A 182 0.93 10.04 9.60
CA ASP A 182 2.10 10.25 10.45
C ASP A 182 2.17 9.36 11.70
N ASP A 183 3.30 8.68 11.89
CA ASP A 183 3.66 8.05 13.17
C ASP A 183 4.62 8.98 13.93
N LEU A 184 4.08 10.13 14.34
CA LEU A 184 4.78 11.13 15.16
C LEU A 184 5.27 10.56 16.51
N ALA A 185 4.72 9.42 16.94
CA ALA A 185 5.04 8.80 18.23
C ALA A 185 6.45 8.20 18.29
N ARG A 186 7.09 7.91 17.15
CA ARG A 186 8.42 7.26 17.09
C ARG A 186 9.59 8.18 16.78
N GLY A 187 9.35 9.47 16.54
CA GLY A 187 10.42 10.45 16.27
C GLY A 187 11.22 10.20 14.98
N GLN A 188 10.73 9.36 14.07
CA GLN A 188 11.35 9.11 12.77
C GLN A 188 10.75 10.04 11.72
N SER A 189 11.57 10.56 10.78
CA SER A 189 11.05 11.34 9.66
C SER A 189 10.18 10.45 8.77
N THR A 190 9.11 11.01 8.20
CA THR A 190 8.21 10.31 7.27
C THR A 190 8.98 9.67 6.11
N PHE A 191 10.01 10.37 5.62
CA PHE A 191 10.90 9.86 4.58
C PHE A 191 11.77 8.68 5.07
N MET A 192 12.31 8.69 6.29
CA MET A 192 13.08 7.56 6.82
C MET A 192 12.22 6.30 6.96
N VAL A 193 10.99 6.45 7.43
CA VAL A 193 10.02 5.35 7.50
C VAL A 193 9.74 4.79 6.10
N GLU A 194 9.52 5.67 5.13
CA GLU A 194 9.34 5.30 3.73
C GLU A 194 10.51 4.49 3.16
N MET A 195 11.74 4.94 3.41
CA MET A 195 12.96 4.25 2.96
C MET A 195 13.16 2.92 3.67
N THR A 196 12.85 2.83 4.96
CA THR A 196 12.95 1.58 5.73
C THR A 196 11.95 0.54 5.26
N GLU A 197 10.71 0.95 4.98
CA GLU A 197 9.69 0.08 4.39
C GLU A 197 10.11 -0.39 2.99
N THR A 198 10.60 0.53 2.15
CA THR A 198 11.10 0.19 0.80
C THR A 198 12.26 -0.80 0.88
N ALA A 199 13.22 -0.59 1.78
CA ALA A 199 14.33 -1.51 2.01
C ALA A 199 13.83 -2.89 2.48
N ASN A 200 12.83 -2.94 3.37
CA ASN A 200 12.25 -4.20 3.82
C ASN A 200 11.59 -4.97 2.66
N ILE A 201 10.89 -4.29 1.76
CA ILE A 201 10.31 -4.89 0.55
C ILE A 201 11.43 -5.46 -0.32
N LEU A 202 12.42 -4.64 -0.66
CA LEU A 202 13.52 -5.05 -1.54
C LEU A 202 14.33 -6.21 -0.96
N ASN A 203 14.53 -6.27 0.35
CA ASN A 203 15.32 -7.32 1.00
C ASN A 203 14.58 -8.67 1.08
N ASN A 204 13.25 -8.66 1.14
CA ASN A 204 12.45 -9.86 1.41
C ASN A 204 11.58 -10.33 0.24
N THR A 205 11.56 -9.60 -0.87
CA THR A 205 10.79 -9.97 -2.06
C THR A 205 11.39 -11.17 -2.79
N THR A 206 10.53 -11.97 -3.41
CA THR A 206 10.91 -13.10 -4.27
C THR A 206 10.21 -12.98 -5.63
N ASN A 207 10.57 -13.83 -6.58
CA ASN A 207 9.88 -13.91 -7.88
C ASN A 207 8.37 -14.22 -7.77
N LYS A 208 7.89 -14.77 -6.65
CA LYS A 208 6.46 -15.05 -6.44
C LYS A 208 5.71 -13.92 -5.76
N SER A 209 6.40 -12.90 -5.27
CA SER A 209 5.77 -11.84 -4.50
C SER A 209 4.97 -10.88 -5.38
N LEU A 210 4.01 -10.20 -4.75
CA LEU A 210 3.28 -9.06 -5.31
C LEU A 210 3.67 -7.81 -4.53
N ILE A 211 4.12 -6.77 -5.23
CA ILE A 211 4.53 -5.50 -4.64
C ILE A 211 3.57 -4.40 -5.05
N ILE A 212 3.11 -3.61 -4.07
CA ILE A 212 2.29 -2.42 -4.26
C ILE A 212 3.07 -1.21 -3.75
N LEU A 213 3.41 -0.29 -4.64
CA LEU A 213 4.13 0.95 -4.31
C LEU A 213 3.25 2.15 -4.65
N ASP A 214 3.04 3.06 -3.71
CA ASP A 214 2.26 4.28 -3.87
C ASP A 214 3.11 5.49 -3.46
N GLU A 215 3.49 6.33 -4.43
CA GLU A 215 4.21 7.59 -4.24
C GLU A 215 5.56 7.50 -3.48
N ILE A 216 6.44 6.56 -3.83
CA ILE A 216 7.83 6.56 -3.33
C ILE A 216 8.59 7.81 -3.83
N GLY A 217 9.40 8.40 -2.95
CA GLY A 217 10.29 9.53 -3.22
C GLY A 217 9.69 10.88 -2.84
N ARG A 218 8.43 10.93 -2.40
CA ARG A 218 7.70 12.20 -2.22
C ARG A 218 8.21 13.04 -1.04
N GLY A 219 8.82 12.43 -0.02
CA GLY A 219 9.29 13.11 1.18
C GLY A 219 10.64 13.83 1.06
N THR A 220 11.23 13.91 -0.13
CA THR A 220 12.56 14.50 -0.38
C THR A 220 12.56 15.44 -1.59
N SER A 221 13.74 15.93 -2.01
CA SER A 221 13.89 16.74 -3.21
C SER A 221 13.38 15.97 -4.44
N THR A 222 12.79 16.67 -5.42
CA THR A 222 12.17 16.02 -6.59
C THR A 222 13.16 15.12 -7.33
N TYR A 223 14.39 15.59 -7.54
CA TYR A 223 15.42 14.82 -8.23
C TYR A 223 15.90 13.61 -7.42
N ASP A 224 16.05 13.73 -6.10
CA ASP A 224 16.38 12.57 -5.26
C ASP A 224 15.25 11.54 -5.27
N GLY A 225 14.00 12.00 -5.17
CA GLY A 225 12.81 11.15 -5.19
C GLY A 225 12.67 10.35 -6.49
N ILE A 226 12.83 11.02 -7.64
CA ILE A 226 12.85 10.38 -8.96
C ILE A 226 14.00 9.37 -9.04
N SER A 227 15.21 9.76 -8.61
CA SER A 227 16.40 8.90 -8.69
C SER A 227 16.26 7.62 -7.85
N ILE A 228 15.69 7.74 -6.65
CA ILE A 228 15.42 6.58 -5.78
C ILE A 228 14.34 5.70 -6.40
N ALA A 229 13.23 6.27 -6.83
CA ALA A 229 12.13 5.51 -7.44
C ALA A 229 12.59 4.75 -8.69
N TRP A 230 13.42 5.39 -9.53
CA TRP A 230 14.07 4.76 -10.66
C TRP A 230 14.92 3.57 -10.25
N ALA A 231 15.85 3.78 -9.32
CA ALA A 231 16.77 2.74 -8.86
C ALA A 231 16.01 1.53 -8.27
N VAL A 232 14.90 1.79 -7.57
CA VAL A 232 14.00 0.74 -7.05
C VAL A 232 13.36 -0.06 -8.19
N ILE A 233 12.82 0.61 -9.22
CA ILE A 233 12.23 -0.06 -10.40
C ILE A 233 13.29 -0.92 -11.09
N GLU A 234 14.46 -0.35 -11.36
CA GLU A 234 15.55 -1.05 -12.03
C GLU A 234 16.01 -2.28 -11.23
N TYR A 235 16.14 -2.13 -9.91
CA TYR A 235 16.49 -3.23 -9.02
C TYR A 235 15.47 -4.39 -9.11
N LEU A 236 14.17 -4.08 -9.09
CA LEU A 236 13.11 -5.09 -9.17
C LEU A 236 13.05 -5.80 -10.54
N ILE A 237 13.38 -5.10 -11.62
CA ILE A 237 13.37 -5.67 -12.97
C ILE A 237 14.63 -6.49 -13.26
N ASN A 238 15.80 -6.01 -12.85
CA ASN A 238 17.09 -6.59 -13.24
C ASN A 238 17.61 -7.67 -12.26
N THR A 239 17.11 -7.71 -11.03
CA THR A 239 17.55 -8.71 -10.04
C THR A 239 16.82 -10.04 -10.24
N LYS A 240 17.55 -11.05 -10.74
CA LYS A 240 17.02 -12.36 -11.17
C LYS A 240 16.10 -13.08 -10.16
N ASP A 241 16.42 -13.00 -8.87
CA ASP A 241 15.67 -13.70 -7.81
C ASP A 241 14.60 -12.83 -7.13
N LYS A 242 14.44 -11.58 -7.59
CA LYS A 242 13.55 -10.56 -7.02
C LYS A 242 12.63 -9.92 -8.05
N LYS A 243 12.38 -10.62 -9.17
CA LYS A 243 11.49 -10.22 -10.26
C LYS A 243 10.01 -10.36 -9.87
N ALA A 244 9.61 -9.67 -8.81
CA ALA A 244 8.24 -9.68 -8.31
C ALA A 244 7.31 -8.86 -9.21
N LYS A 245 6.06 -9.32 -9.33
CA LYS A 245 4.99 -8.54 -9.97
C LYS A 245 4.77 -7.27 -9.16
N THR A 246 4.75 -6.12 -9.82
CA THR A 246 4.75 -4.82 -9.16
C THR A 246 3.71 -3.89 -9.76
N LEU A 247 2.91 -3.25 -8.90
CA LEU A 247 2.09 -2.11 -9.25
C LEU A 247 2.69 -0.88 -8.59
N PHE A 248 3.14 0.09 -9.38
CA PHE A 248 3.72 1.33 -8.88
C PHE A 248 2.88 2.52 -9.33
N ALA A 249 2.11 3.10 -8.41
CA ALA A 249 1.47 4.40 -8.59
C ALA A 249 2.46 5.54 -8.29
N THR A 250 2.67 6.44 -9.26
CA THR A 250 3.59 7.57 -9.12
C THR A 250 3.00 8.87 -9.65
N HIS A 251 3.56 9.99 -9.18
CA HIS A 251 3.33 11.33 -9.72
C HIS A 251 4.49 11.81 -10.61
N TYR A 252 5.61 11.08 -10.64
CA TYR A 252 6.76 11.39 -11.48
C TYR A 252 6.49 10.94 -12.92
N PHE A 253 6.32 11.92 -13.81
CA PHE A 253 6.10 11.66 -15.23
C PHE A 253 7.40 11.21 -15.91
N GLU A 254 8.53 11.65 -15.40
CA GLU A 254 9.89 11.35 -15.87
C GLU A 254 10.17 9.84 -15.85
N LEU A 255 9.53 9.09 -14.94
CA LEU A 255 9.67 7.63 -14.87
C LEU A 255 9.01 6.89 -16.05
N THR A 256 8.12 7.54 -16.80
CA THR A 256 7.42 6.90 -17.93
C THR A 256 8.36 6.48 -19.05
N GLU A 257 9.54 7.11 -19.16
CA GLU A 257 10.56 6.75 -20.13
C GLU A 257 11.14 5.34 -19.88
N LEU A 258 11.01 4.81 -18.66
CA LEU A 258 11.51 3.48 -18.27
C LEU A 258 10.90 2.34 -19.09
N GLU A 259 9.67 2.47 -19.60
CA GLU A 259 9.07 1.47 -20.49
C GLU A 259 9.92 1.23 -21.75
N SER A 260 10.62 2.25 -22.24
CA SER A 260 11.49 2.14 -23.42
C SER A 260 12.88 1.55 -23.12
N ILE A 261 13.27 1.52 -21.86
CA ILE A 261 14.64 1.17 -21.40
C ILE A 261 14.63 -0.21 -20.75
N LEU A 262 13.63 -0.50 -19.92
CA LEU A 262 13.53 -1.69 -19.09
C LEU A 262 12.42 -2.61 -19.59
N LYS A 263 12.81 -3.77 -20.12
CA LYS A 263 11.85 -4.81 -20.50
C LYS A 263 11.09 -5.30 -19.26
N GLY A 264 9.76 -5.28 -19.32
CA GLY A 264 8.90 -5.68 -18.21
C GLY A 264 8.18 -4.52 -17.53
N VAL A 265 8.60 -3.27 -17.78
CA VAL A 265 7.87 -2.07 -17.36
C VAL A 265 6.82 -1.74 -18.42
N THR A 266 5.59 -1.47 -18.00
CA THR A 266 4.50 -1.03 -18.88
C THR A 266 3.82 0.18 -18.28
N ASN A 267 3.64 1.22 -19.10
CA ASN A 267 2.96 2.43 -18.64
C ASN A 267 1.45 2.26 -18.65
N TYR A 268 0.82 2.74 -17.58
CA TYR A 268 -0.61 2.89 -17.46
C TYR A 268 -0.94 4.28 -16.94
N ASN A 269 -2.10 4.79 -17.32
CA ASN A 269 -2.65 6.02 -16.80
C ASN A 269 -4.14 5.85 -16.47
N ILE A 270 -4.69 6.85 -15.80
CA ILE A 270 -6.15 6.92 -15.60
C ILE A 270 -6.76 7.68 -16.77
N ALA A 271 -7.81 7.10 -17.35
CA ALA A 271 -8.58 7.72 -18.40
C ALA A 271 -9.27 8.99 -17.90
N ILE A 272 -9.04 10.06 -18.62
CA ILE A 272 -9.57 11.40 -18.34
C ILE A 272 -10.43 11.82 -19.53
N LYS A 273 -11.63 12.34 -19.25
CA LYS A 273 -12.48 12.98 -20.25
C LYS A 273 -12.45 14.49 -20.04
N GLU A 274 -11.86 15.20 -20.99
CA GLU A 274 -11.89 16.67 -21.03
C GLU A 274 -13.15 17.13 -21.77
N THR A 275 -13.83 18.11 -21.20
CA THR A 275 -14.87 18.93 -21.85
C THR A 275 -14.40 20.38 -21.84
N ASP A 276 -15.03 21.26 -22.62
CA ASP A 276 -14.61 22.66 -22.75
C ASP A 276 -14.54 23.42 -21.40
N THR A 277 -15.27 22.96 -20.39
CA THR A 277 -15.36 23.60 -19.08
C THR A 277 -14.81 22.77 -17.92
N GLU A 278 -14.84 21.44 -18.03
CA GLU A 278 -14.60 20.50 -16.92
C GLU A 278 -13.78 19.26 -17.31
N ILE A 279 -13.09 18.69 -16.32
CA ILE A 279 -12.36 17.43 -16.43
C ILE A 279 -13.04 16.38 -15.56
N VAL A 280 -13.38 15.24 -16.15
CA VAL A 280 -13.99 14.10 -15.46
C VAL A 280 -13.02 12.93 -15.43
N PHE A 281 -12.71 12.44 -14.23
CA PHE A 281 -11.91 11.22 -14.03
C PHE A 281 -12.80 10.00 -14.23
N LEU A 282 -12.54 9.23 -15.29
CA LEU A 282 -13.35 8.04 -15.61
C LEU A 282 -13.02 6.85 -14.71
N ARG A 283 -11.97 6.94 -13.87
CA ARG A 283 -11.50 5.86 -12.95
C ARG A 283 -11.17 4.54 -13.65
N LYS A 284 -11.04 4.56 -14.99
CA LYS A 284 -10.60 3.42 -15.81
C LYS A 284 -9.08 3.52 -16.02
N ILE A 285 -8.37 2.44 -15.78
CA ILE A 285 -6.95 2.29 -16.04
C ILE A 285 -6.77 1.89 -17.50
N ILE A 286 -6.00 2.67 -18.26
CA ILE A 286 -5.70 2.42 -19.68
C ILE A 286 -4.20 2.41 -19.91
N LYS A 287 -3.76 1.66 -20.92
CA LYS A 287 -2.35 1.54 -21.28
C LYS A 287 -1.83 2.84 -21.89
N GLY A 288 -0.59 3.20 -21.56
CA GLY A 288 0.08 4.44 -21.97
C GLY A 288 0.36 5.37 -20.79
N PHE A 289 0.92 6.55 -21.06
CA PHE A 289 1.17 7.60 -20.08
C PHE A 289 0.33 8.83 -20.41
N ALA A 290 0.14 9.74 -19.45
CA ALA A 290 -0.63 10.97 -19.67
C ALA A 290 0.26 12.10 -20.22
N ASP A 291 -0.15 12.78 -21.28
CA ASP A 291 0.67 13.80 -21.94
C ASP A 291 0.79 15.13 -21.17
N LYS A 292 0.04 15.30 -20.07
CA LYS A 292 -0.07 16.55 -19.31
C LYS A 292 -0.27 16.31 -17.81
N SER A 293 0.24 17.24 -17.01
CA SER A 293 -0.09 17.33 -15.59
C SER A 293 -1.43 18.05 -15.39
N TYR A 294 -2.32 17.44 -14.60
CA TYR A 294 -3.67 17.95 -14.35
C TYR A 294 -3.80 18.71 -13.02
N GLY A 295 -2.69 19.02 -12.34
CA GLY A 295 -2.71 19.65 -11.01
C GLY A 295 -3.50 20.96 -10.96
N ILE A 296 -3.31 21.85 -11.94
CA ILE A 296 -4.03 23.14 -12.02
C ILE A 296 -5.54 22.91 -12.26
N HIS A 297 -5.91 21.88 -13.03
CA HIS A 297 -7.31 21.55 -13.26
C HIS A 297 -7.99 20.98 -12.01
N VAL A 298 -7.28 20.17 -11.21
CA VAL A 298 -7.76 19.71 -9.91
C VAL A 298 -7.96 20.88 -8.95
N ALA A 299 -7.08 21.90 -8.98
CA ALA A 299 -7.29 23.12 -8.20
C ALA A 299 -8.56 23.89 -8.61
N LYS A 300 -8.90 23.90 -9.92
CA LYS A 300 -10.16 24.47 -10.41
C LYS A 300 -11.38 23.69 -9.89
N LEU A 301 -11.32 22.35 -9.91
CA LEU A 301 -12.37 21.49 -9.34
C LEU A 301 -12.55 21.69 -7.82
N ALA A 302 -11.48 22.06 -7.11
CA ALA A 302 -11.52 22.43 -5.71
C ALA A 302 -12.06 23.85 -5.44
N ASN A 303 -12.62 24.52 -6.46
CA ASN A 303 -13.12 25.90 -6.40
C ASN A 303 -12.06 26.92 -5.94
N MET A 304 -10.79 26.75 -6.33
CA MET A 304 -9.80 27.80 -6.14
C MET A 304 -10.16 29.04 -6.99
N PRO A 305 -9.93 30.27 -6.48
CA PRO A 305 -10.27 31.48 -7.22
C PRO A 305 -9.61 31.53 -8.60
N ASP A 306 -10.35 31.95 -9.63
CA ASP A 306 -9.88 31.99 -11.02
C ASP A 306 -8.59 32.82 -11.18
N VAL A 307 -8.42 33.88 -10.39
CA VAL A 307 -7.21 34.71 -10.39
C VAL A 307 -5.97 33.89 -10.02
N VAL A 308 -6.08 32.93 -9.09
CA VAL A 308 -4.99 32.03 -8.70
C VAL A 308 -4.72 31.02 -9.81
N ILE A 309 -5.77 30.44 -10.40
CA ILE A 309 -5.68 29.48 -11.50
C ILE A 309 -4.97 30.09 -12.71
N GLU A 310 -5.38 31.29 -13.14
CA GLU A 310 -4.78 31.99 -14.27
C GLU A 310 -3.31 32.37 -14.02
N LYS A 311 -2.97 32.74 -12.78
CA LYS A 311 -1.58 32.98 -12.39
C LYS A 311 -0.75 31.69 -12.41
N ALA A 312 -1.29 30.59 -11.89
CA ALA A 312 -0.64 29.29 -11.89
C ALA A 312 -0.36 28.80 -13.32
N LYS A 313 -1.31 28.95 -14.25
CA LYS A 313 -1.12 28.61 -15.68
C LYS A 313 0.03 29.39 -16.30
N LYS A 314 0.12 30.70 -16.03
CA LYS A 314 1.23 31.54 -16.53
C LYS A 314 2.58 31.11 -15.98
N ILE A 315 2.65 30.76 -14.69
CA ILE A 315 3.89 30.28 -14.07
C ILE A 315 4.31 28.93 -14.67
N LEU A 316 3.38 27.98 -14.80
CA LEU A 316 3.65 26.68 -15.39
C LEU A 316 4.19 26.81 -16.82
N HIS A 317 3.54 27.65 -17.65
CA HIS A 317 4.00 27.91 -19.02
C HIS A 317 5.41 28.49 -19.10
N ASN A 318 5.81 29.29 -18.11
CA ASN A 318 7.16 29.84 -18.04
C ASN A 318 8.19 28.78 -17.59
N LEU A 319 7.82 27.90 -16.66
CA LEU A 319 8.68 26.81 -16.20
C LEU A 319 8.93 25.80 -17.34
N GLU A 320 7.88 25.37 -18.04
CA GLU A 320 7.99 24.48 -19.20
C GLU A 320 8.83 25.09 -20.33
N LYS A 321 8.72 26.42 -20.54
CA LYS A 321 9.57 27.14 -21.50
C LYS A 321 11.02 27.23 -21.06
N ASN A 322 11.29 27.42 -19.78
CA ASN A 322 12.66 27.52 -19.27
C ASN A 322 13.37 26.16 -19.34
N GLU A 323 12.68 25.06 -19.03
CA GLU A 323 13.21 23.71 -19.27
C GLU A 323 13.48 23.45 -20.77
N ALA A 324 12.65 23.99 -21.66
CA ALA A 324 12.88 23.92 -23.11
C ALA A 324 14.02 24.84 -23.61
N ASN A 325 14.37 25.90 -22.88
CA ASN A 325 15.36 26.91 -23.29
C ASN A 325 16.77 26.69 -22.70
N GLU A 326 16.93 25.82 -21.70
CA GLU A 326 18.26 25.42 -21.17
C GLU A 326 18.99 24.37 -22.05
N THR A 327 18.42 23.99 -23.21
CA THR A 327 19.14 23.28 -24.27
C THR A 327 19.48 24.25 -25.42
N PRO A 328 20.76 24.56 -25.70
CA PRO A 328 21.09 25.43 -26.81
C PRO A 328 20.92 24.69 -28.15
N ALA A 329 20.06 25.27 -28.97
CA ALA A 329 20.11 25.33 -30.43
C ALA A 329 19.68 24.11 -31.27
N LYS A 330 18.47 24.25 -31.83
CA LYS A 330 18.03 23.84 -33.18
C LYS A 330 18.30 22.38 -33.58
N ILE A 331 17.37 21.49 -33.22
CA ILE A 331 16.99 20.37 -34.10
C ILE A 331 15.47 20.30 -34.18
N LYS A 332 14.97 20.36 -35.41
CA LYS A 332 13.55 20.16 -35.74
C LYS A 332 13.09 18.81 -35.22
N LYS A 333 11.94 18.81 -34.52
CA LYS A 333 10.99 17.69 -34.34
C LYS A 333 11.50 16.30 -34.76
N THR A 334 12.20 15.63 -33.87
CA THR A 334 12.15 14.17 -33.69
C THR A 334 12.27 13.91 -32.19
N LYS A 335 11.22 13.32 -31.62
CA LYS A 335 11.05 13.12 -30.17
C LYS A 335 12.07 12.09 -29.61
N SER A 336 12.41 12.30 -28.34
CA SER A 336 12.70 11.28 -27.32
C SER A 336 13.96 10.43 -27.49
N ARG A 337 15.12 11.06 -27.72
CA ARG A 337 16.42 10.37 -27.56
C ARG A 337 17.53 11.21 -26.90
N ASP A 338 17.31 12.50 -26.66
CA ASP A 338 18.40 13.43 -26.35
C ASP A 338 18.60 13.74 -24.85
N GLN A 339 17.71 13.28 -23.96
CA GLN A 339 17.88 13.52 -22.51
C GLN A 339 18.89 12.56 -21.84
N PHE A 340 19.18 11.39 -22.45
CA PHE A 340 20.17 10.44 -21.94
C PHE A 340 21.61 10.77 -22.33
N MET A 341 21.82 11.56 -23.39
CA MET A 341 23.18 12.06 -23.68
C MET A 341 23.66 13.04 -22.61
N LEU A 342 22.75 13.73 -21.89
CA LEU A 342 23.13 14.73 -20.88
C LEU A 342 23.79 14.14 -19.62
N PHE A 343 23.47 12.91 -19.23
CA PHE A 343 24.11 12.24 -18.08
C PHE A 343 25.49 11.67 -18.47
N ASP A 344 25.60 11.04 -19.64
CA ASP A 344 26.86 10.47 -20.14
C ASP A 344 27.87 11.56 -20.59
N ILE A 345 27.38 12.72 -21.06
CA ILE A 345 28.22 13.89 -21.38
C ILE A 345 28.69 14.58 -20.10
N LYS A 346 27.84 14.73 -19.07
CA LYS A 346 28.25 15.38 -17.81
C LYS A 346 29.40 14.64 -17.12
N ASP A 347 29.38 13.32 -17.07
CA ASP A 347 30.46 12.55 -16.43
C ASP A 347 31.78 12.61 -17.21
N LYS A 348 31.74 12.56 -18.55
CA LYS A 348 32.94 12.75 -19.38
C LYS A 348 33.47 14.19 -19.37
N LEU A 349 32.58 15.18 -19.30
CA LEU A 349 32.98 16.60 -19.21
C LEU A 349 33.62 16.90 -17.85
N ASN A 350 33.03 16.36 -16.76
CA ASN A 350 33.55 16.53 -15.40
C ASN A 350 34.93 15.89 -15.24
N GLN A 351 35.17 14.67 -15.74
CA GLN A 351 36.49 14.04 -15.71
C GLN A 351 37.53 14.83 -16.53
N LYS A 352 37.15 15.39 -17.69
CA LYS A 352 38.07 16.19 -18.52
C LYS A 352 38.41 17.53 -17.85
N ILE A 353 37.44 18.16 -17.22
CA ILE A 353 37.63 19.42 -16.46
C ILE A 353 38.49 19.17 -15.22
N GLU A 354 38.25 18.11 -14.47
CA GLU A 354 39.09 17.75 -13.31
C GLU A 354 40.55 17.50 -13.68
N ASN A 355 40.80 16.83 -14.81
CA ASN A 355 42.15 16.60 -15.31
C ASN A 355 42.86 17.91 -15.70
N ILE A 356 42.15 18.86 -16.31
CA ILE A 356 42.70 20.18 -16.66
C ILE A 356 42.99 21.00 -15.40
N ILE A 357 42.09 20.98 -14.41
CA ILE A 357 42.28 21.68 -13.13
C ILE A 357 43.50 21.11 -12.38
N LYS A 358 43.70 19.79 -12.40
CA LYS A 358 44.87 19.14 -11.81
C LYS A 358 46.16 19.57 -12.50
N GLU A 359 46.18 19.58 -13.84
CA GLU A 359 47.34 20.01 -14.63
C GLU A 359 47.70 21.48 -14.39
N ILE A 360 46.71 22.35 -14.17
CA ILE A 360 46.96 23.76 -13.80
C ILE A 360 47.58 23.88 -12.40
N LYS A 361 47.11 23.09 -11.43
CA LYS A 361 47.64 23.10 -10.05
C LYS A 361 49.07 22.57 -9.94
N GLU A 362 49.50 21.71 -10.86
CA GLU A 362 50.84 21.13 -10.88
C GLU A 362 51.89 22.02 -11.60
N ILE A 363 51.47 23.16 -12.18
CA ILE A 363 52.38 24.10 -12.83
C ILE A 363 53.06 24.98 -11.78
N ASP A 364 54.40 24.90 -11.73
CA ASP A 364 55.24 25.82 -10.95
C ASP A 364 55.48 27.11 -11.75
N THR A 365 54.78 28.17 -11.38
CA THR A 365 54.79 29.46 -12.09
C THR A 365 56.10 30.21 -11.97
N ASP A 366 56.90 29.93 -10.94
CA ASP A 366 58.13 30.69 -10.65
C ASP A 366 59.34 30.17 -11.45
N ARG A 367 59.18 29.01 -12.12
CA ARG A 367 60.24 28.36 -12.91
C ARG A 367 59.97 28.34 -14.41
N LEU A 368 58.85 28.90 -14.86
CA LEU A 368 58.51 28.93 -16.28
C LEU A 368 59.16 30.12 -16.98
N THR A 369 59.79 29.87 -18.13
CA THR A 369 60.15 30.96 -19.03
C THR A 369 58.90 31.53 -19.72
N PRO A 370 58.90 32.80 -20.15
CA PRO A 370 57.75 33.43 -20.79
C PRO A 370 57.22 32.65 -22.01
N ILE A 371 58.10 31.99 -22.76
CA ILE A 371 57.74 31.19 -23.94
C ILE A 371 57.04 29.89 -23.52
N GLU A 372 57.53 29.21 -22.48
CA GLU A 372 56.93 27.97 -21.98
C GLU A 372 55.56 28.20 -21.36
N ALA A 373 55.39 29.30 -20.63
CA ALA A 373 54.09 29.71 -20.10
C ALA A 373 53.06 29.91 -21.22
N LEU A 374 53.47 30.60 -22.30
CA LEU A 374 52.60 30.85 -23.46
C LEU A 374 52.26 29.55 -24.19
N GLN A 375 53.23 28.64 -24.34
CA GLN A 375 53.00 27.31 -24.93
C GLN A 375 52.05 26.45 -24.08
N LYS A 376 52.15 26.52 -22.75
CA LYS A 376 51.26 25.80 -21.83
C LYS A 376 49.83 26.32 -21.89
N ILE A 377 49.66 27.64 -22.00
CA ILE A 377 48.33 28.25 -22.21
C ILE A 377 47.74 27.80 -23.55
N TYR A 378 48.54 27.76 -24.62
CA TYR A 378 48.10 27.24 -25.91
C TYR A 378 47.68 25.76 -25.86
N SER A 379 48.39 24.92 -25.10
CA SER A 379 48.05 23.50 -24.99
C SER A 379 46.78 23.27 -24.18
N LEU A 380 46.59 24.02 -23.08
CA LEU A 380 45.36 24.00 -22.29
C LEU A 380 44.16 24.47 -23.11
N LYS A 381 44.33 25.56 -23.86
CA LYS A 381 43.30 26.06 -24.79
C LYS A 381 42.95 25.02 -25.86
N LYS A 382 43.94 24.35 -26.45
CA LYS A 382 43.71 23.28 -27.45
C LYS A 382 42.98 22.05 -26.87
N LYS A 383 43.21 21.72 -25.59
CA LYS A 383 42.49 20.65 -24.88
C LYS A 383 41.03 21.01 -24.59
N ILE A 384 40.73 22.29 -24.45
CA ILE A 384 39.37 22.83 -24.32
C ILE A 384 38.68 22.93 -25.70
N ASP A 385 39.38 23.47 -26.71
CA ASP A 385 38.85 23.74 -28.06
C ASP A 385 38.69 22.48 -28.95
N SER A 386 39.19 21.32 -28.53
CA SER A 386 39.01 20.02 -29.23
C SER A 386 37.58 19.45 -29.11
N GLN A 387 36.59 20.34 -29.04
CA GLN A 387 35.16 20.08 -28.89
C GLN A 387 34.30 20.64 -30.04
N ASN A 388 34.89 20.92 -31.20
CA ASN A 388 34.14 21.08 -32.45
C ASN A 388 34.30 19.86 -33.35
#